data_AF-A0A355B513-F1
#
_entry.id   AF-A0A355B513-F1
#
_cell.length_a   1.000
_cell.length_b   1.000
_cell.length_c   1.000
_cell.angle_alpha   90.00
_cell.angle_beta   90.00
_cell.angle_gamma   90.00
#
_symmetry.space_group_name_H-M   'P 1'
#
loop_
_entity.id
_entity.type
_entity.pdbx_description
1 polymer ?
#
loop_
_entity_poly.entity_id
_entity_poly.type
_entity_poly.pdbx_seq_one_letter_code
_entity_poly.pdbx_strand_id
1 'polypeptide(L)'
;MMGTVLEFCQNMDIPIEVFSVRVTGKRESNPSRISNIKASLHIEGDVPEHRLETILRVAKGCRIHNTLSQSPKIEVDLAVNEGNPTKSK
;
A
#
# COMPACT_ATOMS: atom_id res chain seq x y z
N MET A 1 -1.18 -11.83 -5.53
CA MET A 1 -1.47 -10.51 -6.11
C MET A 1 -0.14 -9.83 -6.36
N MET A 2 0.26 -9.64 -7.63
CA MET A 2 1.53 -9.01 -7.96
C MET A 2 1.43 -7.49 -7.81
N GLY A 3 2.56 -6.80 -7.62
CA GLY A 3 2.58 -5.34 -7.51
C GLY A 3 2.13 -4.67 -8.81
N THR A 4 1.35 -3.59 -8.74
CA THR A 4 0.79 -2.86 -9.90
C THR A 4 1.83 -2.54 -10.99
N VAL A 5 3.07 -2.19 -10.59
CA VAL A 5 4.16 -1.91 -11.53
C VAL A 5 4.68 -3.17 -12.21
N LEU A 6 4.84 -4.28 -11.48
CA LEU A 6 5.26 -5.55 -12.06
C LEU A 6 4.25 -6.06 -13.09
N GLU A 7 2.96 -5.98 -12.76
CA GLU A 7 1.87 -6.35 -13.67
C GLU A 7 1.89 -5.49 -14.94
N PHE A 8 2.10 -4.17 -14.80
CA PHE A 8 2.28 -3.29 -15.95
C PHE A 8 3.50 -3.67 -16.80
N CYS A 9 4.67 -3.90 -16.19
CA CYS A 9 5.88 -4.26 -16.94
C CYS A 9 5.69 -5.56 -17.72
N GLN A 10 5.06 -6.58 -17.11
CA GLN A 10 4.77 -7.84 -17.79
C GLN A 10 3.80 -7.68 -18.95
N ASN A 11 2.71 -6.93 -18.77
CA ASN A 11 1.72 -6.70 -19.81
C ASN A 11 2.26 -5.91 -21.01
N MET A 12 3.37 -5.21 -20.83
CA MET A 12 4.03 -4.38 -21.84
C MET A 12 5.34 -5.00 -22.32
N ASP A 13 5.59 -6.28 -21.98
CA ASP A 13 6.80 -7.03 -22.33
C ASP A 13 8.11 -6.31 -21.97
N ILE A 14 8.11 -5.58 -20.85
CA ILE A 14 9.29 -4.89 -20.33
C ILE A 14 10.13 -5.91 -19.55
N PRO A 15 11.39 -6.18 -19.97
CA PRO A 15 12.23 -7.19 -19.34
C PRO A 15 12.73 -6.70 -17.98
N ILE A 16 12.20 -7.31 -16.91
CA ILE A 16 12.60 -7.04 -15.53
C ILE A 16 13.30 -8.28 -14.98
N GLU A 17 14.54 -8.12 -14.54
CA GLU A 17 15.31 -9.17 -13.90
C GLU A 17 15.10 -9.14 -12.38
N VAL A 18 15.15 -7.94 -11.81
CA VAL A 18 14.94 -7.71 -10.37
C VAL A 18 13.97 -6.56 -10.16
N PHE A 19 13.03 -6.77 -9.24
CA PHE A 19 12.14 -5.74 -8.77
C PHE A 19 12.07 -5.77 -7.26
N SER A 20 12.35 -4.63 -6.61
CA SER A 20 12.14 -4.49 -5.18
C SER A 20 11.53 -3.14 -4.83
N VAL A 21 10.79 -3.12 -3.72
CA VAL A 21 10.18 -1.91 -3.18
C VAL A 21 10.64 -1.75 -1.74
N ARG A 22 11.32 -0.64 -1.46
CA ARG A 22 11.67 -0.24 -0.10
C ARG A 22 10.66 0.79 0.39
N VAL A 23 9.99 0.49 1.50
CA VAL A 23 9.00 1.41 2.10
C VAL A 23 9.50 1.85 3.47
N THR A 24 9.48 3.17 3.71
CA THR A 24 9.73 3.75 5.03
C THR A 24 8.56 4.64 5.44
N GLY A 25 8.29 4.70 6.75
CA GLY A 25 7.19 5.48 7.31
C GLY A 25 7.66 6.38 8.44
N LYS A 26 7.14 7.61 8.51
CA LYS A 26 7.29 8.49 9.66
C LYS A 26 6.04 8.39 10.53
N ARG A 27 6.23 8.08 11.82
CA ARG A 27 5.15 8.10 12.81
C ARG A 27 5.00 9.51 13.35
N GLU A 28 3.77 9.87 13.67
CA GLU A 28 3.42 11.07 14.42
C GLU A 28 2.49 10.68 15.56
N SER A 29 2.66 11.32 16.72
CA SER A 29 1.80 11.16 17.88
C SER A 29 0.77 12.29 17.92
N ASN A 30 -0.40 12.03 18.51
CA ASN A 30 -1.49 13.00 18.72
C ASN A 30 -2.18 13.52 17.42
N PRO A 31 -3.01 12.70 16.75
CA PRO A 31 -3.26 11.28 17.00
C PRO A 31 -2.16 10.40 16.42
N SER A 32 -1.96 9.23 17.03
CA SER A 32 -0.97 8.24 16.58
C SER A 32 -1.29 7.77 15.16
N ARG A 33 -0.41 8.08 14.20
CA ARG A 33 -0.57 7.69 12.78
C ARG A 33 0.75 7.69 12.03
N ILE A 34 0.72 7.20 10.79
CA ILE A 34 1.79 7.41 9.81
C ILE A 34 1.56 8.76 9.14
N SER A 35 2.45 9.72 9.35
CA SER A 35 2.35 11.06 8.74
C SER A 35 3.00 11.14 7.37
N ASN A 36 3.92 10.23 7.05
CA ASN A 36 4.55 10.15 5.74
C ASN A 36 4.92 8.71 5.39
N ILE A 37 4.71 8.33 4.14
CA ILE A 37 5.14 7.06 3.56
C ILE A 37 6.03 7.37 2.35
N LYS A 38 7.25 6.85 2.33
CA LYS A 38 8.15 6.93 1.18
C LYS A 38 8.36 5.53 0.62
N ALA A 39 7.96 5.34 -0.63
CA ALA A 39 8.24 4.12 -1.39
C ALA A 39 9.32 4.40 -2.43
N SER A 40 10.39 3.62 -2.41
CA SER A 40 11.46 3.63 -3.40
C SER A 40 11.41 2.33 -4.18
N LEU A 41 11.20 2.44 -5.49
CA LEU A 41 11.18 1.30 -6.41
C LEU A 41 12.59 1.14 -6.99
N HIS A 42 13.09 -0.08 -6.96
CA HIS A 42 14.35 -0.47 -7.60
C HIS A 42 14.03 -1.53 -8.64
N ILE A 43 14.42 -1.24 -9.87
CA ILE A 43 14.15 -2.07 -11.04
C ILE A 43 15.49 -2.28 -11.75
N GLU A 44 15.85 -3.54 -11.98
CA GLU A 44 17.02 -3.94 -12.77
C GLU A 44 16.54 -4.76 -13.96
N GLY A 45 17.14 -4.52 -15.13
CA GLY A 45 16.75 -5.10 -16.41
C GLY A 45 16.88 -4.09 -17.54
N ASP A 46 16.50 -4.49 -18.75
CA ASP A 46 16.53 -3.64 -19.95
C ASP A 46 15.26 -2.79 -20.07
N VAL A 47 15.07 -1.87 -19.11
CA VAL A 47 13.90 -1.00 -19.05
C VAL A 47 14.02 0.14 -20.06
N PRO A 48 13.12 0.27 -21.04
CA PRO A 48 13.22 1.34 -22.03
C PRO A 48 13.06 2.73 -21.39
N GLU A 49 13.97 3.65 -21.68
CA GLU A 49 13.99 4.99 -21.07
C GLU A 49 12.66 5.75 -21.25
N HIS A 50 12.04 5.64 -22.43
CA HIS A 50 10.75 6.28 -22.74
C HIS A 50 9.59 5.77 -21.87
N ARG A 51 9.75 4.65 -21.16
CA ARG A 51 8.74 4.09 -20.25
C ARG A 51 8.91 4.54 -18.80
N LEU A 52 10.03 5.14 -18.41
CA LEU A 52 10.33 5.47 -17.01
C LEU A 52 9.26 6.36 -16.36
N GLU A 53 8.82 7.40 -17.07
CA GLU A 53 7.75 8.29 -16.58
C GLU A 53 6.41 7.57 -16.42
N THR A 54 6.10 6.66 -17.36
CA THR A 54 4.88 5.86 -17.32
C THR A 54 4.92 4.88 -16.13
N ILE A 55 6.05 4.21 -15.91
CA ILE A 55 6.26 3.31 -14.78
C ILE A 55 6.07 4.08 -13.45
N LEU A 56 6.66 5.27 -13.34
CA LEU A 56 6.48 6.12 -12.15
C LEU A 56 5.01 6.52 -11.95
N ARG A 57 4.29 6.85 -13.04
CA ARG A 57 2.86 7.15 -12.98
C ARG A 57 2.05 5.94 -12.50
N VAL A 58 2.34 4.74 -13.01
CA VAL A 58 1.68 3.49 -12.60
C VAL A 58 1.93 3.20 -11.11
N ALA A 59 3.15 3.44 -10.62
CA ALA A 59 3.48 3.29 -9.19
C ALA A 59 2.60 4.18 -8.30
N LYS A 60 2.35 5.43 -8.73
CA LYS A 60 1.45 6.36 -8.04
C LYS A 60 -0.03 5.96 -8.14
N GLY A 61 -0.39 5.14 -9.12
CA GLY A 61 -1.74 4.58 -9.26
C GLY A 61 -1.97 3.26 -8.53
N CYS A 62 -1.05 2.81 -7.66
CA CYS A 62 -1.23 1.55 -6.96
C CYS A 62 -2.40 1.59 -5.98
N ARG A 63 -3.02 0.43 -5.73
CA ARG A 63 -4.19 0.31 -4.84
C ARG A 63 -3.97 0.93 -3.47
N ILE A 64 -2.83 0.67 -2.83
CA ILE A 64 -2.49 1.26 -1.53
C ILE A 64 -2.44 2.78 -1.60
N HIS A 65 -1.78 3.35 -2.61
CA HIS A 65 -1.73 4.81 -2.79
C HIS A 65 -3.13 5.39 -2.97
N ASN A 66 -3.94 4.79 -3.85
CA ASN A 66 -5.31 5.27 -4.09
C ASN A 66 -6.18 5.16 -2.84
N THR A 67 -6.12 4.04 -2.10
CA THR A 67 -6.85 3.86 -0.84
C THR A 67 -6.46 4.86 0.24
N LEU A 68 -5.18 5.26 0.31
CA LEU A 68 -4.72 6.24 1.29
C LEU A 68 -5.02 7.69 0.86
N SER A 69 -4.94 7.98 -0.44
CA SER A 69 -5.26 9.29 -1.01
C SER A 69 -6.78 9.54 -1.10
N GLN A 70 -7.56 8.47 -1.19
CA GLN A 70 -9.02 8.45 -1.21
C GLN A 70 -9.47 7.49 -0.11
N SER A 71 -9.37 7.95 1.14
CA SER A 71 -9.67 7.13 2.32
C SER A 71 -11.05 6.47 2.19
N PRO A 72 -11.14 5.12 2.28
CA PRO A 72 -12.42 4.46 2.29
C PRO A 72 -13.18 4.81 3.55
N LYS A 73 -14.51 4.61 3.53
CA LYS A 73 -15.30 4.62 4.76
C LYS A 73 -14.84 3.46 5.64
N ILE A 74 -14.45 3.77 6.88
CA ILE A 74 -14.10 2.77 7.90
C ILE A 74 -15.28 2.67 8.85
N GLU A 75 -15.91 1.50 8.91
CA GLU A 75 -17.00 1.18 9.84
C GLU A 75 -16.43 0.29 10.95
N VAL A 76 -16.76 0.60 12.19
CA VAL A 76 -16.29 -0.14 13.37
C VAL A 76 -17.48 -0.36 14.29
N ASP A 77 -17.84 -1.62 14.50
CA ASP A 77 -18.91 -2.03 15.39
C ASP A 77 -18.33 -2.74 16.62
N LEU A 78 -18.95 -2.51 17.78
CA LEU A 78 -18.62 -3.17 19.04
C LEU A 78 -19.86 -3.89 19.57
N ALA A 79 -19.73 -5.18 19.82
CA ALA A 79 -20.72 -5.97 20.56
C ALA A 79 -20.12 -6.39 21.90
N VAL A 80 -20.82 -6.06 22.99
CA VAL A 80 -20.46 -6.48 24.35
C VAL A 80 -21.56 -7.41 24.86
N ASN A 81 -21.19 -8.64 25.19
CA ASN A 81 -22.08 -9.57 25.89
C ASN A 81 -21.69 -9.58 27.37
N GLU A 82 -22.43 -8.86 28.20
CA GLU A 82 -22.23 -8.91 29.64
C GLU A 82 -22.73 -10.26 30.18
N GLY A 83 -21.83 -11.04 30.76
CA GLY A 83 -22.19 -12.24 31.50
C GLY A 83 -23.02 -11.86 32.73
N ASN A 84 -24.24 -12.38 32.81
CA ASN A 84 -25.18 -12.12 33.90
C ASN A 84 -24.49 -12.39 35.26
N PRO A 85 -24.43 -11.43 36.20
CA PRO A 85 -23.81 -11.67 37.50
C PRO A 85 -24.65 -12.73 38.22
N THR A 86 -24.07 -13.92 38.42
CA THR A 86 -24.64 -14.99 39.24
C THR A 86 -25.02 -14.42 40.59
N LYS A 87 -26.34 -14.35 40.88
CA LYS A 87 -26.88 -14.09 42.22
C LYS A 87 -26.31 -15.15 43.16
N SER A 88 -25.33 -14.78 43.99
CA SER A 88 -24.96 -15.61 45.14
C SER A 88 -25.94 -15.33 46.27
N LYS A 89 -26.55 -16.41 46.75
CA LYS A 89 -27.43 -16.49 47.92
C LYS A 89 -26.71 -16.06 49.20
#